data_AF-A0A0B5JFI9-F1
#
_entry.id   AF-A0A0B5JFI9-F1
#
_cell.length_a   1.000
_cell.length_b   1.000
_cell.length_c   1.000
_cell.angle_alpha   90.00
_cell.angle_beta   90.00
_cell.angle_gamma   90.00
#
_symmetry.space_group_name_H-M   'P 1'
#
loop_
_entity.id
_entity.type
_entity.pdbx_description
1 polymer ?
#
loop_
_entity_poly.entity_id
_entity_poly.type
_entity_poly.pdbx_seq_one_letter_code
_entity_poly.pdbx_strand_id
1 'polypeptide(L)'
;MKKLLKSALLFAATGSALSLQALPVGNPAEPSLLIDGTMWEGASGDPCDPCSTWCDAISIRAGYYGDYVFDRVLKVDVNKTIAGMSAAPTSATGTASNTSTAVDRENIAYGKHMQDAEWFTNAAFLALNIWDRFDIFCTLGASNGYFKASSAAFNLVGLIGLSGDSLAATELPNVGITQGVVELYTDTTFSWSVGARGALWECGCATLGAEFQYAQSNPKIEMLNVTSSPAQFVIHKPRGYKNQAFPLPLTAGTPTATDTKSATLKYHEWQVGMALSYRLNMLVPYIGVNWSRATFDADTIRIAQPKLASTILNLTSWNPTLLGEAKTVTNKYADFMQIVSIQINKMKSRKS
;
A
#
# COMPACT_ATOMS: atom_id res chain seq x y z
N MET A 1 42.24 16.10 8.15
CA MET A 1 42.30 15.15 7.01
C MET A 1 42.61 13.70 7.42
N LYS A 2 43.60 13.40 8.27
CA LYS A 2 43.89 12.01 8.71
C LYS A 2 42.79 11.33 9.56
N LYS A 3 41.95 12.10 10.29
CA LYS A 3 40.82 11.56 11.08
C LYS A 3 39.60 11.19 10.22
N LEU A 4 39.28 12.00 9.21
CA LEU A 4 38.21 11.73 8.24
C LEU A 4 38.49 10.49 7.39
N LEU A 5 39.75 10.25 7.02
CA LEU A 5 40.15 9.05 6.28
C LEU A 5 40.05 7.78 7.14
N LYS A 6 40.29 7.86 8.46
CA LYS A 6 40.09 6.74 9.39
C LYS A 6 38.62 6.41 9.60
N SER A 7 37.75 7.42 9.66
CA SER A 7 36.29 7.21 9.75
C SER A 7 35.75 6.58 8.46
N ALA A 8 36.18 7.06 7.28
CA ALA A 8 35.76 6.48 5.99
C ALA A 8 36.29 5.06 5.76
N LEU A 9 37.50 4.71 6.23
CA LEU A 9 38.00 3.33 6.16
C LEU A 9 37.33 2.38 7.19
N LEU A 10 36.82 2.87 8.32
CA LEU A 10 36.05 2.04 9.26
C LEU A 10 34.69 1.62 8.69
N PHE A 11 34.08 2.46 7.85
CA PHE A 11 32.86 2.12 7.12
C PHE A 11 33.08 1.07 6.02
N ALA A 12 34.32 0.91 5.52
CA ALA A 12 34.66 -0.04 4.46
C ALA A 12 35.28 -1.35 4.97
N ALA A 13 35.74 -1.41 6.23
CA ALA A 13 36.49 -2.54 6.79
C ALA A 13 35.72 -3.37 7.85
N THR A 14 34.48 -3.01 8.19
CA THR A 14 33.61 -3.80 9.07
C THR A 14 32.70 -4.74 8.26
N GLY A 15 33.32 -5.45 7.32
CA GLY A 15 32.76 -6.66 6.77
C GLY A 15 32.91 -7.78 7.81
N SER A 16 31.78 -8.40 8.14
CA SER A 16 31.63 -9.60 8.98
C SER A 16 31.89 -9.42 10.49
N ALA A 17 30.94 -9.89 11.30
CA ALA A 17 31.06 -10.19 12.73
C ALA A 17 30.79 -9.07 13.77
N LEU A 18 29.91 -8.12 13.48
CA LEU A 18 29.12 -7.48 14.55
C LEU A 18 27.67 -7.88 14.32
N SER A 19 27.05 -8.46 15.35
CA SER A 19 25.69 -8.98 15.32
C SER A 19 24.72 -7.94 14.75
N LEU A 20 24.35 -8.12 13.48
CA LEU A 20 23.12 -7.58 12.92
C LEU A 20 21.97 -8.22 13.68
N GLN A 21 21.61 -7.65 14.82
CA GLN A 21 20.27 -7.76 15.34
C GLN A 21 19.40 -6.86 14.45
N ALA A 22 19.04 -7.41 13.30
CA ALA A 22 17.86 -6.97 12.59
C ALA A 22 16.68 -7.21 13.53
N LEU A 23 16.29 -6.17 14.27
CA LEU A 23 14.99 -6.17 14.94
C LEU A 23 14.01 -5.54 13.95
N PRO A 24 13.11 -6.32 13.34
CA PRO A 24 11.85 -5.75 12.94
C PRO A 24 11.19 -5.43 14.27
N VAL A 25 11.23 -4.16 14.67
CA VAL A 25 10.70 -3.71 15.96
C VAL A 25 11.60 -4.12 17.13
N GLY A 26 12.42 -3.18 17.63
CA GLY A 26 13.30 -3.43 18.79
C GLY A 26 12.50 -3.77 20.04
N ASN A 27 13.07 -4.52 21.00
CA ASN A 27 12.43 -4.76 22.30
C ASN A 27 11.93 -3.42 22.90
N PRO A 28 10.61 -3.19 23.01
CA PRO A 28 10.07 -1.94 23.55
C PRO A 28 10.50 -1.69 25.00
N ALA A 29 10.81 -2.78 25.72
CA ALA A 29 11.25 -2.78 27.11
C ALA A 29 12.72 -2.39 27.30
N GLU A 30 13.51 -2.32 26.24
CA GLU A 30 14.95 -2.08 26.34
C GLU A 30 15.46 -1.09 25.28
N PRO A 31 15.33 0.23 25.53
CA PRO A 31 16.11 1.24 24.82
C PRO A 31 17.64 1.12 25.09
N SER A 32 18.03 0.40 26.16
CA SER A 32 19.38 0.36 26.75
C SER A 32 20.26 -0.82 26.29
N LEU A 33 19.96 -1.49 25.18
CA LEU A 33 20.80 -2.61 24.67
C LEU A 33 22.22 -2.18 24.28
N LEU A 34 22.48 -0.88 24.23
CA LEU A 34 23.78 -0.26 24.01
C LEU A 34 23.87 0.97 24.92
N ILE A 35 24.06 0.74 26.23
CA ILE A 35 24.65 1.75 27.13
C ILE A 35 25.99 2.24 26.55
N ASP A 36 26.68 1.37 25.80
CA ASP A 36 27.92 1.68 25.13
C ASP A 36 27.68 2.16 23.68
N GLY A 37 27.41 3.45 23.52
CA GLY A 37 27.26 4.10 22.22
C GLY A 37 28.60 4.41 21.56
N THR A 38 28.70 4.25 20.23
CA THR A 38 29.96 4.46 19.47
C THR A 38 30.50 5.90 19.47
N MET A 39 29.74 6.89 19.93
CA MET A 39 30.14 8.30 19.93
C MET A 39 29.54 9.02 21.13
N TRP A 40 30.37 9.20 22.17
CA TRP A 40 30.14 9.95 23.42
C TRP A 40 29.50 9.15 24.57
N GLU A 41 30.30 8.89 25.61
CA GLU A 41 29.87 8.29 26.88
C GLU A 41 30.24 9.22 28.05
N GLY A 42 29.26 9.46 28.92
CA GLY A 42 29.48 9.87 30.31
C GLY A 42 29.70 8.62 31.18
N ALA A 43 30.48 8.78 32.25
CA ALA A 43 31.12 7.76 33.08
C ALA A 43 30.34 6.46 33.41
N SER A 44 31.10 5.35 33.45
CA SER A 44 30.72 4.01 33.88
C SER A 44 30.17 3.94 35.32
N GLY A 45 28.95 3.43 35.48
CA GLY A 45 28.32 3.13 36.78
C GLY A 45 27.53 1.82 36.74
N ASP A 46 27.11 1.34 37.91
CA ASP A 46 26.42 0.05 38.14
C ASP A 46 25.14 -0.08 37.28
N PRO A 47 25.00 -1.12 36.44
CA PRO A 47 23.84 -1.31 35.56
C PRO A 47 22.51 -1.54 36.30
N CYS A 48 22.52 -1.72 37.62
CA CYS A 48 21.33 -1.84 38.46
C CYS A 48 21.09 -0.64 39.40
N ASP A 49 21.99 0.34 39.41
CA ASP A 49 21.84 1.55 40.21
C ASP A 49 21.05 2.60 39.44
N PRO A 50 19.81 2.94 39.86
CA PRO A 50 19.08 4.02 39.22
C PRO A 50 19.87 5.34 39.32
N CYS A 51 20.71 5.53 40.35
CA CYS A 51 21.45 6.77 40.58
C CYS A 51 22.58 7.09 39.59
N SER A 52 23.20 6.09 38.95
CA SER A 52 24.30 6.35 38.01
C SER A 52 23.85 6.64 36.57
N THR A 53 22.55 6.52 36.26
CA THR A 53 21.99 6.70 34.90
C THR A 53 21.26 8.04 34.70
N TRP A 54 21.10 8.85 35.75
CA TRP A 54 20.37 10.13 35.67
C TRP A 54 21.19 11.29 35.10
N CYS A 55 22.49 11.11 34.89
CA CYS A 55 23.39 12.17 34.46
C CYS A 55 24.00 11.84 33.08
N ASP A 56 23.52 12.55 32.06
CA ASP A 56 24.27 12.94 30.86
C ASP A 56 24.70 11.88 29.84
N ALA A 57 23.98 10.76 29.71
CA ALA A 57 24.16 9.88 28.54
C ALA A 57 23.24 10.30 27.38
N ILE A 58 23.82 10.96 26.36
CA ILE A 58 23.22 11.11 25.03
C ILE A 58 24.05 10.25 24.09
N SER A 59 23.43 9.28 23.42
CA SER A 59 24.12 8.46 22.43
C SER A 59 23.38 8.44 21.10
N ILE A 60 24.15 8.35 20.00
CA ILE A 60 23.60 8.22 18.65
C ILE A 60 23.91 6.82 18.14
N ARG A 61 22.87 6.16 17.61
CA ARG A 61 22.98 4.86 16.96
C ARG A 61 22.54 4.97 15.51
N ALA A 62 23.36 4.49 14.59
CA ALA A 62 23.02 4.39 13.19
C ALA A 62 23.15 2.94 12.75
N GLY A 63 22.28 2.51 11.85
CA GLY A 63 22.26 1.15 11.38
C GLY A 63 21.53 1.02 10.06
N TYR A 64 21.42 -0.22 9.60
CA TYR A 64 20.74 -0.55 8.37
C TYR A 64 19.73 -1.66 8.61
N TYR A 65 18.53 -1.44 8.12
CA TYR A 65 17.41 -2.36 8.06
C TYR A 65 17.39 -2.96 6.65
N GLY A 66 17.80 -4.22 6.57
CA GLY A 66 17.76 -5.02 5.35
C GLY A 66 16.34 -5.27 4.86
N ASP A 67 16.26 -5.78 3.64
CA ASP A 67 15.05 -6.08 2.87
C ASP A 67 13.98 -6.81 3.70
N TYR A 68 13.01 -6.05 4.23
CA TYR A 68 11.86 -6.60 4.95
C TYR A 68 10.68 -6.71 4.00
N VAL A 69 10.05 -7.88 3.98
CA VAL A 69 8.79 -8.13 3.28
C VAL A 69 7.70 -8.30 4.32
N PHE A 70 6.74 -7.37 4.34
CA PHE A 70 5.52 -7.54 5.12
C PHE A 70 4.45 -8.16 4.23
N ASP A 71 4.12 -9.43 4.46
CA ASP A 71 2.90 -10.05 3.95
C ASP A 71 1.75 -9.78 4.93
N ARG A 72 0.63 -9.23 4.43
CA ARG A 72 -0.53 -8.89 5.25
C ARG A 72 -1.85 -9.22 4.57
N VAL A 73 -2.79 -9.73 5.35
CA VAL A 73 -4.20 -9.80 4.93
C VAL A 73 -4.83 -8.41 4.97
N LEU A 74 -4.99 -7.81 3.79
CA LEU A 74 -5.66 -6.52 3.62
C LEU A 74 -7.15 -6.70 3.34
N LYS A 75 -7.98 -5.85 3.95
CA LYS A 75 -9.41 -5.74 3.66
C LYS A 75 -9.67 -4.45 2.87
N VAL A 76 -10.53 -4.55 1.86
CA VAL A 76 -10.99 -3.38 1.10
C VAL A 76 -11.91 -2.52 1.96
N ASP A 77 -11.63 -1.23 2.02
CA ASP A 77 -12.39 -0.22 2.77
C ASP A 77 -13.28 0.58 1.81
N VAL A 78 -14.50 0.08 1.62
CA VAL A 78 -15.51 0.68 0.74
C VAL A 78 -16.90 0.64 1.41
N ASN A 79 -17.80 1.49 0.93
CA ASN A 79 -19.20 1.47 1.33
C ASN A 79 -19.91 0.19 0.84
N LYS A 80 -20.99 -0.19 1.53
CA LYS A 80 -21.84 -1.35 1.14
C LYS A 80 -22.42 -1.20 -0.25
N THR A 81 -22.71 0.03 -0.66
CA THR A 81 -23.22 0.36 -1.98
C THR A 81 -22.19 1.10 -2.81
N ILE A 82 -22.27 0.92 -4.13
CA ILE A 82 -21.54 1.68 -5.13
C ILE A 82 -22.52 2.57 -5.88
N ALA A 83 -22.29 3.88 -5.82
CA ALA A 83 -23.10 4.87 -6.52
C ALA A 83 -22.60 5.09 -7.96
N GLY A 84 -23.49 5.53 -8.84
CA GLY A 84 -23.16 5.87 -10.23
C GLY A 84 -23.04 4.68 -11.18
N MET A 85 -23.57 3.50 -10.81
CA MET A 85 -23.80 2.42 -11.75
C MET A 85 -25.25 2.47 -12.25
N SER A 86 -25.52 1.96 -13.45
CA SER A 86 -26.89 1.71 -13.89
C SER A 86 -27.36 0.31 -13.49
N ALA A 87 -28.67 0.08 -13.64
CA ALA A 87 -29.28 -1.21 -13.36
C ALA A 87 -28.59 -2.34 -14.15
N ALA A 88 -28.45 -3.50 -13.52
CA ALA A 88 -27.92 -4.68 -14.21
C ALA A 88 -28.84 -5.08 -15.37
N PRO A 89 -28.28 -5.52 -16.52
CA PRO A 89 -29.09 -6.12 -17.57
C PRO A 89 -29.90 -7.31 -17.03
N THR A 90 -31.16 -7.43 -17.45
CA THR A 90 -32.02 -8.58 -17.14
C THR A 90 -32.46 -9.26 -18.43
N SER A 91 -32.85 -10.53 -18.35
CA SER A 91 -33.31 -11.31 -19.50
C SER A 91 -34.53 -10.70 -20.21
N ALA A 92 -35.27 -9.81 -19.54
CA ALA A 92 -36.50 -9.21 -20.08
C ALA A 92 -36.27 -8.14 -21.15
N THR A 93 -35.06 -7.57 -21.30
CA THR A 93 -34.85 -6.42 -22.20
C THR A 93 -33.98 -6.72 -23.41
N GLY A 94 -33.22 -7.83 -23.44
CA GLY A 94 -32.29 -8.20 -24.53
C GLY A 94 -31.14 -7.20 -24.80
N THR A 95 -31.32 -5.95 -24.39
CA THR A 95 -30.46 -4.77 -24.48
C THR A 95 -30.75 -3.91 -23.24
N ALA A 96 -29.74 -3.22 -22.71
CA ALA A 96 -29.85 -2.18 -21.70
C ALA A 96 -30.09 -0.84 -22.40
N SER A 97 -31.37 -0.48 -22.61
CA SER A 97 -31.76 0.78 -23.27
C SER A 97 -31.78 2.01 -22.34
N ASN A 98 -31.49 1.84 -21.05
CA ASN A 98 -31.52 2.91 -20.06
C ASN A 98 -30.34 2.82 -19.08
N THR A 99 -29.11 2.98 -19.59
CA THR A 99 -27.88 2.97 -18.78
C THR A 99 -27.51 4.37 -18.26
N SER A 100 -28.30 5.41 -18.52
CA SER A 100 -28.04 6.78 -18.07
C SER A 100 -28.60 7.12 -16.68
N THR A 101 -29.46 6.24 -16.13
CA THR A 101 -30.02 6.41 -14.79
C THR A 101 -29.20 5.65 -13.77
N ALA A 102 -28.67 6.37 -12.77
CA ALA A 102 -27.93 5.77 -11.68
C ALA A 102 -28.87 5.02 -10.71
N VAL A 103 -28.45 3.84 -10.28
CA VAL A 103 -29.11 3.01 -9.28
C VAL A 103 -28.07 2.59 -8.26
N ASP A 104 -28.41 2.66 -6.97
CA ASP A 104 -27.53 2.15 -5.92
C ASP A 104 -27.43 0.63 -6.01
N ARG A 105 -26.20 0.13 -6.08
CA ARG A 105 -25.92 -1.31 -6.18
C ARG A 105 -25.07 -1.77 -5.04
N GLU A 106 -25.16 -3.06 -4.70
CA GLU A 106 -24.18 -3.69 -3.83
C GLU A 106 -22.77 -3.53 -4.41
N ASN A 107 -21.86 -3.09 -3.57
CA ASN A 107 -20.48 -2.87 -3.95
C ASN A 107 -19.74 -4.21 -3.96
N ILE A 108 -19.29 -4.64 -5.15
CA ILE A 108 -18.64 -5.95 -5.31
C ILE A 108 -17.35 -6.11 -4.50
N ALA A 109 -16.67 -5.00 -4.18
CA ALA A 109 -15.49 -4.99 -3.33
C ALA A 109 -15.82 -5.00 -1.82
N TYR A 110 -17.08 -4.80 -1.43
CA TYR A 110 -17.45 -4.78 -0.01
C TYR A 110 -17.17 -6.13 0.64
N GLY A 111 -16.43 -6.10 1.76
CA GLY A 111 -16.05 -7.30 2.49
C GLY A 111 -15.01 -8.18 1.78
N LYS A 112 -14.44 -7.74 0.65
CA LYS A 112 -13.37 -8.47 -0.04
C LYS A 112 -12.00 -8.22 0.59
N HIS A 113 -11.12 -9.18 0.36
CA HIS A 113 -9.75 -9.20 0.85
C HIS A 113 -8.78 -9.30 -0.33
N MET A 114 -7.57 -8.78 -0.11
CA MET A 114 -6.45 -9.06 -1.02
C MET A 114 -5.99 -10.51 -0.81
N GLN A 115 -5.67 -11.19 -1.90
CA GLN A 115 -5.15 -12.57 -1.85
C GLN A 115 -3.70 -12.57 -1.42
N ASP A 116 -2.95 -11.59 -1.91
CA ASP A 116 -1.55 -11.39 -1.61
C ASP A 116 -1.26 -9.89 -1.57
N ALA A 117 -0.50 -9.45 -0.59
CA ALA A 117 -0.09 -8.07 -0.41
C ALA A 117 1.27 -8.01 0.26
N GLU A 118 2.30 -7.89 -0.56
CA GLU A 118 3.69 -7.82 -0.15
C GLU A 118 4.14 -6.37 -0.16
N TRP A 119 4.73 -5.94 0.95
CA TRP A 119 5.32 -4.62 1.09
C TRP A 119 6.79 -4.72 1.44
N PHE A 120 7.64 -4.29 0.51
CA PHE A 120 9.08 -4.34 0.61
C PHE A 120 9.58 -3.00 1.16
N THR A 121 10.46 -3.05 2.15
CA THR A 121 11.09 -1.84 2.68
C THR A 121 12.56 -2.10 2.99
N ASN A 122 13.39 -1.19 2.52
CA ASN A 122 14.83 -1.19 2.69
C ASN A 122 15.22 0.18 3.24
N ALA A 123 15.81 0.25 4.43
CA ALA A 123 16.01 1.53 5.10
C ALA A 123 17.29 1.60 5.92
N ALA A 124 17.87 2.79 6.02
CA ALA A 124 18.81 3.12 7.08
C ALA A 124 18.04 3.59 8.32
N PHE A 125 18.64 3.38 9.49
CA PHE A 125 18.11 3.76 10.79
C PHE A 125 19.03 4.76 11.47
N LEU A 126 18.43 5.72 12.16
CA LEU A 126 19.11 6.62 13.06
C LEU A 126 18.29 6.73 14.35
N ALA A 127 18.92 6.56 15.50
CA ALA A 127 18.34 6.79 16.80
C ALA A 127 19.20 7.73 17.64
N LEU A 128 18.51 8.59 18.38
CA LEU A 128 19.05 9.41 19.44
C LEU A 128 18.50 8.85 20.76
N ASN A 129 19.40 8.34 21.58
CA ASN A 129 19.12 7.94 22.94
C ASN A 129 19.32 9.14 23.88
N ILE A 130 18.38 9.31 24.80
CA ILE A 130 18.36 10.38 25.79
C ILE A 130 18.17 9.73 27.16
N TRP A 131 19.12 9.97 28.06
CA TRP A 131 19.10 9.51 29.45
C TRP A 131 18.95 8.00 29.61
N ASP A 132 19.43 7.23 28.62
CA ASP A 132 19.37 5.75 28.58
C ASP A 132 17.96 5.12 28.70
N ARG A 133 16.92 5.96 28.69
CA ARG A 133 15.52 5.55 28.95
C ARG A 133 14.59 5.88 27.80
N PHE A 134 15.01 6.76 26.90
CA PHE A 134 14.18 7.24 25.81
C PHE A 134 14.99 7.27 24.52
N ASP A 135 14.47 6.65 23.46
CA ASP A 135 15.01 6.78 22.12
C ASP A 135 14.00 7.48 21.23
N ILE A 136 14.45 8.49 20.50
CA ILE A 136 13.78 8.95 19.28
C ILE A 136 14.52 8.35 18.12
N PHE A 137 13.78 7.77 17.18
CA PHE A 137 14.39 7.16 16.01
C PHE A 137 13.66 7.50 14.72
N CYS A 138 14.39 7.44 13.63
CA CYS A 138 13.83 7.52 12.30
C CYS A 138 14.43 6.46 11.39
N THR A 139 13.67 6.11 10.36
CA THR A 139 14.20 5.33 9.24
C THR A 139 14.03 6.13 7.96
N LEU A 140 15.02 6.04 7.09
CA LEU A 140 15.02 6.66 5.76
C LEU A 140 15.41 5.58 4.77
N GLY A 141 14.58 5.37 3.75
CA GLY A 141 14.74 4.21 2.90
C GLY A 141 13.96 4.32 1.61
N ALA A 142 13.72 3.16 1.03
CA ALA A 142 12.85 3.00 -0.10
C ALA A 142 11.88 1.84 0.13
N SER A 143 10.67 1.98 -0.41
CA SER A 143 9.63 0.97 -0.37
C SER A 143 8.99 0.78 -1.74
N ASN A 144 8.56 -0.44 -2.01
CA ASN A 144 7.72 -0.83 -3.13
C ASN A 144 6.74 -1.92 -2.68
N GLY A 145 5.69 -2.15 -3.46
CA GLY A 145 4.66 -3.10 -3.13
C GLY A 145 4.19 -3.93 -4.32
N TYR A 146 3.71 -5.12 -3.99
CA TYR A 146 3.01 -6.03 -4.88
C TYR A 146 1.67 -6.40 -4.26
N PHE A 147 0.60 -6.31 -5.06
CA PHE A 147 -0.76 -6.61 -4.62
C PHE A 147 -1.44 -7.49 -5.65
N LYS A 148 -2.10 -8.55 -5.18
CA LYS A 148 -2.87 -9.47 -6.01
C LYS A 148 -4.22 -9.76 -5.36
N ALA A 149 -5.28 -9.69 -6.15
CA ALA A 149 -6.59 -10.14 -5.70
C ALA A 149 -7.53 -10.47 -6.85
N SER A 150 -8.71 -10.98 -6.50
CA SER A 150 -9.83 -11.06 -7.44
C SER A 150 -10.23 -9.66 -7.94
N SER A 151 -10.66 -9.57 -9.20
CA SER A 151 -11.17 -8.35 -9.82
C SER A 151 -12.33 -7.71 -9.06
N ALA A 152 -13.07 -8.49 -8.27
CA ALA A 152 -14.11 -7.97 -7.37
C ALA A 152 -13.54 -7.00 -6.32
N ALA A 153 -12.35 -7.24 -5.77
CA ALA A 153 -11.73 -6.39 -4.75
C ALA A 153 -11.35 -4.99 -5.28
N PHE A 154 -11.17 -4.88 -6.61
CA PHE A 154 -10.82 -3.64 -7.31
C PHE A 154 -12.00 -3.01 -8.04
N ASN A 155 -13.24 -3.42 -7.75
CA ASN A 155 -14.43 -2.86 -8.41
C ASN A 155 -14.27 -2.79 -9.94
N LEU A 156 -13.84 -3.89 -10.56
CA LEU A 156 -13.78 -3.99 -12.01
C LEU A 156 -15.23 -3.98 -12.54
N VAL A 157 -15.58 -2.94 -13.28
CA VAL A 157 -16.93 -2.72 -13.82
C VAL A 157 -16.88 -2.51 -15.32
N GLY A 158 -17.98 -2.88 -15.97
CA GLY A 158 -18.15 -2.77 -17.41
C GLY A 158 -19.50 -2.18 -17.82
N LEU A 159 -19.58 -1.78 -19.08
CA LEU A 159 -20.80 -1.39 -19.78
C LEU A 159 -21.04 -2.34 -20.95
N ILE A 160 -22.18 -3.03 -20.96
CA ILE A 160 -22.57 -3.99 -22.01
C ILE A 160 -24.05 -3.84 -22.37
N GLY A 161 -24.45 -4.33 -23.54
CA GLY A 161 -25.86 -4.48 -23.88
C GLY A 161 -26.52 -3.24 -24.45
N LEU A 162 -25.77 -2.22 -24.90
CA LEU A 162 -26.38 -0.96 -25.31
C LEU A 162 -27.24 -1.10 -26.56
N SER A 163 -28.45 -0.54 -26.51
CA SER A 163 -29.30 -0.39 -27.69
C SER A 163 -28.92 0.86 -28.48
N GLY A 164 -28.90 0.78 -29.81
CA GLY A 164 -28.64 1.93 -30.69
C GLY A 164 -27.34 1.88 -31.49
N ASP A 165 -27.05 3.00 -32.15
CA ASP A 165 -25.96 3.18 -33.11
C ASP A 165 -24.82 4.09 -32.60
N SER A 166 -24.86 4.51 -31.33
CA SER A 166 -23.79 5.33 -30.73
C SER A 166 -23.66 5.11 -29.22
N LEU A 167 -22.46 5.36 -28.69
CA LEU A 167 -22.14 5.40 -27.26
C LEU A 167 -22.32 6.83 -26.74
N ALA A 168 -23.21 7.04 -25.78
CA ALA A 168 -23.49 8.37 -25.21
C ALA A 168 -22.62 8.65 -23.98
N ALA A 169 -22.23 9.92 -23.79
CA ALA A 169 -21.39 10.32 -22.65
C ALA A 169 -22.06 10.17 -21.27
N THR A 170 -23.36 9.92 -21.23
CA THR A 170 -24.16 9.75 -20.01
C THR A 170 -24.32 8.29 -19.58
N GLU A 171 -23.82 7.33 -20.37
CA GLU A 171 -24.04 5.90 -20.10
C GLU A 171 -23.13 5.38 -18.99
N LEU A 172 -23.76 4.85 -17.95
CA LEU A 172 -23.12 4.36 -16.73
C LEU A 172 -22.82 2.86 -16.82
N PRO A 173 -21.70 2.39 -16.24
CA PRO A 173 -21.41 0.96 -16.11
C PRO A 173 -22.58 0.19 -15.49
N ASN A 174 -22.89 -0.98 -16.03
CA ASN A 174 -24.05 -1.79 -15.68
C ASN A 174 -23.71 -3.23 -15.26
N VAL A 175 -22.45 -3.63 -15.32
CA VAL A 175 -22.00 -4.96 -14.88
C VAL A 175 -20.76 -4.86 -13.99
N GLY A 176 -20.70 -5.71 -12.95
CA GLY A 176 -19.50 -5.94 -12.17
C GLY A 176 -18.80 -7.22 -12.64
N ILE A 177 -17.51 -7.14 -12.93
CA ILE A 177 -16.71 -8.27 -13.45
C ILE A 177 -15.96 -8.89 -12.29
N THR A 178 -16.47 -10.01 -11.77
CA THR A 178 -15.93 -10.67 -10.57
C THR A 178 -15.06 -11.90 -10.88
N GLN A 179 -15.11 -12.39 -12.12
CA GLN A 179 -14.37 -13.56 -12.60
C GLN A 179 -13.05 -13.15 -13.23
N GLY A 180 -12.13 -12.70 -12.39
CA GLY A 180 -10.79 -12.29 -12.83
C GLY A 180 -9.83 -12.09 -11.67
N VAL A 181 -8.58 -11.85 -12.05
CA VAL A 181 -7.45 -11.54 -11.17
C VAL A 181 -6.87 -10.21 -11.61
N VAL A 182 -6.49 -9.40 -10.62
CA VAL A 182 -5.79 -8.14 -10.82
C VAL A 182 -4.50 -8.19 -10.03
N GLU A 183 -3.42 -7.76 -10.69
CA GLU A 183 -2.09 -7.63 -10.11
C GLU A 183 -1.61 -6.19 -10.27
N LEU A 184 -1.01 -5.65 -9.22
CA LEU A 184 -0.55 -4.28 -9.15
C LEU A 184 0.85 -4.25 -8.57
N TYR A 185 1.76 -3.60 -9.29
CA TYR A 185 3.15 -3.38 -8.88
C TYR A 185 3.40 -1.90 -8.76
N THR A 186 4.05 -1.49 -7.68
CA THR A 186 4.46 -0.10 -7.50
C THR A 186 5.93 0.11 -7.84
N ASP A 187 6.29 1.34 -8.21
CA ASP A 187 7.69 1.74 -8.29
C ASP A 187 8.33 1.79 -6.89
N THR A 188 9.66 1.80 -6.88
CA THR A 188 10.45 2.00 -5.67
C THR A 188 10.53 3.50 -5.40
N THR A 189 10.02 3.93 -4.25
CA THR A 189 10.06 5.34 -3.84
C THR A 189 10.58 5.51 -2.43
N PHE A 190 11.02 6.72 -2.14
CA PHE A 190 11.46 7.11 -0.82
C PHE A 190 10.38 6.82 0.24
N SER A 191 10.81 6.14 1.31
CA SER A 191 10.02 5.84 2.49
C SER A 191 10.71 6.41 3.71
N TRP A 192 9.93 6.86 4.69
CA TRP A 192 10.45 7.31 5.96
C TRP A 192 9.58 6.83 7.10
N SER A 193 10.19 6.73 8.27
CA SER A 193 9.46 6.54 9.52
C SER A 193 10.04 7.41 10.62
N VAL A 194 9.22 7.72 11.60
CA VAL A 194 9.65 8.32 12.87
C VAL A 194 9.01 7.53 13.99
N GLY A 195 9.75 7.31 15.06
CA GLY A 195 9.25 6.64 16.24
C GLY A 195 9.95 7.08 17.50
N ALA A 196 9.36 6.70 18.61
CA ALA A 196 9.93 6.86 19.92
C ALA A 196 9.70 5.60 20.73
N ARG A 197 10.65 5.25 21.60
CA ARG A 197 10.48 4.19 22.59
C ARG A 197 11.07 4.61 23.90
N GLY A 198 10.55 4.08 25.00
CA GLY A 198 11.14 4.34 26.30
C GLY A 198 10.59 3.50 27.43
N ALA A 199 11.32 3.54 28.55
CA ALA A 199 10.94 2.90 29.79
C ALA A 199 9.80 3.67 30.46
N LEU A 200 8.68 3.00 30.69
CA LEU A 200 7.53 3.52 31.43
C LEU A 200 7.67 3.27 32.93
N TRP A 201 8.31 2.16 33.30
CA TRP A 201 8.49 1.77 34.68
C TRP A 201 9.72 0.87 34.83
N GLU A 202 10.42 1.03 35.95
CA GLU A 202 11.56 0.22 36.33
C GLU A 202 11.47 -0.12 37.82
N CYS A 203 11.78 -1.37 38.17
CA CYS A 203 11.98 -1.78 39.56
C CYS A 203 13.05 -2.86 39.62
N GLY A 204 14.21 -2.49 40.17
CA GLY A 204 15.39 -3.36 40.13
C GLY A 204 15.74 -3.74 38.70
N CYS A 205 15.81 -5.04 38.42
CA CYS A 205 16.14 -5.57 37.10
C CYS A 205 14.96 -5.67 36.13
N ALA A 206 13.74 -5.28 36.54
CA ALA A 206 12.56 -5.33 35.69
C ALA A 206 12.30 -3.98 35.00
N THR A 207 12.05 -3.99 33.69
CA THR A 207 11.73 -2.79 32.91
C THR A 207 10.46 -3.02 32.08
N LEU A 208 9.48 -2.15 32.23
CA LEU A 208 8.33 -2.05 31.33
C LEU A 208 8.59 -0.88 30.38
N GLY A 209 8.58 -1.14 29.08
CA GLY A 209 8.74 -0.09 28.08
C GLY A 209 7.68 -0.15 27.00
N ALA A 210 7.57 0.95 26.29
CA ALA A 210 6.63 1.12 25.19
C ALA A 210 7.30 1.79 24.00
N GLU A 211 6.77 1.53 22.83
CA GLU A 211 7.21 2.12 21.58
C GLU A 211 6.03 2.58 20.74
N PHE A 212 6.34 3.53 19.86
CA PHE A 212 5.43 4.08 18.90
C PHE A 212 6.20 4.43 17.64
N GLN A 213 5.70 4.02 16.48
CA GLN A 213 6.31 4.34 15.19
C GLN A 213 5.23 4.66 14.15
N TYR A 214 5.54 5.64 13.31
CA TYR A 214 4.78 5.99 12.13
C TYR A 214 5.65 5.84 10.90
N ALA A 215 5.17 5.13 9.89
CA ALA A 215 5.84 5.00 8.60
C ALA A 215 4.96 5.50 7.47
N GLN A 216 5.58 6.11 6.47
CA GLN A 216 4.91 6.63 5.29
C GLN A 216 5.76 6.49 4.03
N SER A 217 5.09 6.20 2.91
CA SER A 217 5.63 6.37 1.56
C SER A 217 4.50 6.56 0.54
N ASN A 218 4.85 6.99 -0.67
CA ASN A 218 3.87 7.29 -1.72
C ASN A 218 4.32 6.76 -3.09
N PRO A 219 4.50 5.44 -3.26
CA PRO A 219 4.90 4.89 -4.54
C PRO A 219 3.80 5.05 -5.59
N LYS A 220 4.21 5.29 -6.83
CA LYS A 220 3.35 5.26 -8.01
C LYS A 220 3.16 3.82 -8.43
N ILE A 221 2.02 3.55 -9.04
CA ILE A 221 1.79 2.24 -9.65
C ILE A 221 2.57 2.22 -10.97
N GLU A 222 3.47 1.26 -11.10
CA GLU A 222 4.32 1.09 -12.28
C GLU A 222 3.66 0.14 -13.27
N MET A 223 2.97 -0.89 -12.78
CA MET A 223 2.26 -1.85 -13.63
C MET A 223 0.94 -2.23 -13.01
N LEU A 224 -0.10 -2.25 -13.85
CA LEU A 224 -1.41 -2.78 -13.54
C LEU A 224 -1.75 -3.84 -14.58
N ASN A 225 -1.93 -5.08 -14.12
CA ASN A 225 -2.33 -6.21 -14.93
C ASN A 225 -3.73 -6.65 -14.52
N VAL A 226 -4.63 -6.75 -15.50
CA VAL A 226 -6.00 -7.23 -15.31
C VAL A 226 -6.20 -8.42 -16.24
N THR A 227 -6.57 -9.56 -15.67
CA THR A 227 -6.92 -10.77 -16.42
C THR A 227 -8.27 -11.28 -15.93
N SER A 228 -9.30 -11.13 -16.74
CA SER A 228 -10.66 -11.57 -16.44
C SER A 228 -11.28 -12.21 -17.68
N SER A 229 -12.36 -12.99 -17.48
CA SER A 229 -13.05 -13.64 -18.60
C SER A 229 -13.44 -12.67 -19.72
N PRO A 230 -13.97 -11.46 -19.45
CA PRO A 230 -14.35 -10.54 -20.52
C PRO A 230 -13.32 -9.43 -20.80
N ALA A 231 -12.24 -9.28 -20.00
CA ALA A 231 -11.24 -8.21 -20.19
C ALA A 231 -9.83 -8.65 -19.77
N GLN A 232 -8.85 -8.44 -20.65
CA GLN A 232 -7.43 -8.67 -20.38
C GLN A 232 -6.59 -7.49 -20.88
N PHE A 233 -5.87 -6.82 -19.98
CA PHE A 233 -5.01 -5.70 -20.34
C PHE A 233 -3.90 -5.46 -19.32
N VAL A 234 -2.79 -4.90 -19.81
CA VAL A 234 -1.67 -4.43 -19.01
C VAL A 234 -1.45 -2.96 -19.28
N ILE A 235 -1.31 -2.16 -18.22
CA ILE A 235 -1.00 -0.74 -18.31
C ILE A 235 0.30 -0.48 -17.56
N HIS A 236 1.28 0.08 -18.27
CA HIS A 236 2.48 0.63 -17.66
C HIS A 236 2.22 2.07 -17.24
N LYS A 237 2.63 2.42 -16.02
CA LYS A 237 2.43 3.74 -15.40
C LYS A 237 0.99 4.24 -15.52
N PRO A 238 0.00 3.45 -15.03
CA PRO A 238 -1.40 3.75 -15.23
C PRO A 238 -1.76 5.17 -14.77
N ARG A 239 -2.55 5.83 -15.61
CA ARG A 239 -3.16 7.12 -15.34
C ARG A 239 -4.67 6.97 -15.33
N GLY A 240 -5.33 7.66 -14.43
CA GLY A 240 -6.77 7.59 -14.26
C GLY A 240 -7.36 8.84 -13.66
N TYR A 241 -8.63 8.77 -13.29
CA TYR A 241 -9.39 9.89 -12.76
C TYR A 241 -9.54 9.73 -11.24
N LYS A 242 -9.00 10.67 -10.48
CA LYS A 242 -9.10 10.66 -9.01
C LYS A 242 -10.45 11.23 -8.58
N ASN A 243 -11.16 10.54 -7.69
CA ASN A 243 -12.46 10.97 -7.15
C ASN A 243 -13.53 11.34 -8.20
N GLN A 244 -13.41 10.84 -9.43
CA GLN A 244 -14.35 11.11 -10.51
C GLN A 244 -15.53 10.15 -10.42
N ALA A 245 -16.75 10.66 -10.36
CA ALA A 245 -17.97 9.86 -10.43
C ALA A 245 -18.11 9.17 -11.79
N PHE A 246 -18.95 8.13 -11.87
CA PHE A 246 -19.27 7.51 -13.15
C PHE A 246 -20.31 8.39 -13.87
N PRO A 247 -20.29 8.45 -15.21
CA PRO A 247 -19.39 7.71 -16.09
C PRO A 247 -18.02 8.39 -16.25
N LEU A 248 -17.02 7.63 -16.67
CA LEU A 248 -15.75 8.22 -17.09
C LEU A 248 -15.92 8.89 -18.47
N PRO A 249 -15.11 9.91 -18.82
CA PRO A 249 -15.17 10.54 -20.14
C PRO A 249 -15.04 9.51 -21.28
N LEU A 250 -15.69 9.76 -22.43
CA LEU A 250 -15.64 8.83 -23.57
C LEU A 250 -14.21 8.59 -24.09
N THR A 251 -13.31 9.55 -23.91
CA THR A 251 -11.89 9.47 -24.25
C THR A 251 -11.06 8.68 -23.23
N ALA A 252 -11.63 8.26 -22.09
CA ALA A 252 -10.92 7.47 -21.10
C ALA A 252 -10.36 6.19 -21.73
N GLY A 253 -9.07 5.92 -21.49
CA GLY A 253 -8.36 4.78 -22.09
C GLY A 253 -7.78 5.05 -23.48
N THR A 254 -8.00 6.22 -24.08
CA THR A 254 -7.36 6.62 -25.35
C THR A 254 -6.17 7.55 -25.11
N PRO A 255 -5.29 7.77 -26.12
CA PRO A 255 -4.21 8.76 -26.03
C PRO A 255 -4.67 10.21 -25.86
N THR A 256 -5.95 10.51 -26.13
CA THR A 256 -6.52 11.87 -26.03
C THR A 256 -7.20 12.14 -24.68
N ALA A 257 -7.11 11.20 -23.72
CA ALA A 257 -7.65 11.37 -22.38
C ALA A 257 -6.98 12.53 -21.63
N THR A 258 -7.75 13.59 -21.36
CA THR A 258 -7.30 14.72 -20.51
C THR A 258 -7.60 14.45 -19.04
N ASP A 259 -7.05 15.30 -18.16
CA ASP A 259 -7.35 15.32 -16.72
C ASP A 259 -6.97 14.06 -15.93
N THR A 260 -6.24 13.14 -16.56
CA THR A 260 -5.74 11.93 -15.92
C THR A 260 -4.55 12.24 -15.01
N LYS A 261 -4.52 11.60 -13.83
CA LYS A 261 -3.42 11.65 -12.86
C LYS A 261 -2.76 10.28 -12.77
N SER A 262 -1.47 10.26 -12.47
CA SER A 262 -0.77 9.01 -12.15
C SER A 262 -1.43 8.32 -10.96
N ALA A 263 -1.59 7.01 -11.07
CA ALA A 263 -2.06 6.21 -9.97
C ALA A 263 -0.95 6.10 -8.92
N THR A 264 -1.26 6.47 -7.67
CA THR A 264 -0.30 6.51 -6.56
C THR A 264 -0.94 5.83 -5.37
N LEU A 265 -0.17 5.00 -4.67
CA LEU A 265 -0.60 4.31 -3.47
C LEU A 265 0.03 5.00 -2.26
N LYS A 266 -0.79 5.68 -1.46
CA LYS A 266 -0.35 6.33 -0.22
C LYS A 266 -0.31 5.30 0.89
N TYR A 267 0.89 5.01 1.37
CA TYR A 267 1.13 4.09 2.47
C TYR A 267 1.22 4.84 3.79
N HIS A 268 0.49 4.36 4.79
CA HIS A 268 0.54 4.85 6.16
C HIS A 268 0.50 3.68 7.12
N GLU A 269 1.44 3.63 8.06
CA GLU A 269 1.44 2.62 9.10
C GLU A 269 1.67 3.23 10.48
N TRP A 270 0.85 2.79 11.43
CA TRP A 270 1.10 2.99 12.85
C TRP A 270 1.53 1.66 13.47
N GLN A 271 2.57 1.69 14.30
CA GLN A 271 3.00 0.59 15.13
C GLN A 271 3.09 1.06 16.58
N VAL A 272 2.56 0.27 17.49
CA VAL A 272 2.59 0.53 18.92
C VAL A 272 2.95 -0.77 19.62
N GLY A 273 3.98 -0.72 20.45
CA GLY A 273 4.46 -1.89 21.16
C GLY A 273 4.58 -1.62 22.65
N MET A 274 4.46 -2.68 23.43
CA MET A 274 4.73 -2.67 24.86
C MET A 274 5.41 -3.98 25.22
N ALA A 275 6.44 -3.92 26.06
CA ALA A 275 7.12 -5.10 26.52
C ALA A 275 7.60 -4.96 27.97
N LEU A 276 7.67 -6.10 28.64
CA LEU A 276 8.28 -6.26 29.96
C LEU A 276 9.55 -7.11 29.79
N SER A 277 10.68 -6.58 30.25
CA SER A 277 11.95 -7.29 30.31
C SER A 277 12.41 -7.48 31.75
N TYR A 278 13.27 -8.47 31.95
CA TYR A 278 13.95 -8.69 33.23
C TYR A 278 15.42 -9.01 32.96
N ARG A 279 16.34 -8.18 33.46
CA ARG A 279 17.78 -8.41 33.26
C ARG A 279 18.28 -9.49 34.22
N LEU A 280 18.73 -10.62 33.69
CA LEU A 280 19.57 -11.59 34.39
C LEU A 280 21.01 -11.31 33.95
N ASN A 281 21.97 -11.50 34.86
CA ASN A 281 23.40 -11.20 34.69
C ASN A 281 23.95 -11.27 33.24
N MET A 282 23.65 -12.34 32.48
CA MET A 282 24.08 -12.52 31.07
C MET A 282 22.93 -12.68 30.05
N LEU A 283 21.67 -12.61 30.49
CA LEU A 283 20.50 -12.86 29.64
C LEU A 283 19.37 -11.90 30.00
N VAL A 284 18.75 -11.27 29.01
CA VAL A 284 17.52 -10.50 29.25
C VAL A 284 16.34 -11.15 28.55
N PRO A 285 15.55 -12.00 29.24
CA PRO A 285 14.25 -12.38 28.73
C PRO A 285 13.31 -11.16 28.65
N TYR A 286 12.49 -11.12 27.60
CA TYR A 286 11.40 -10.16 27.48
C TYR A 286 10.14 -10.82 26.91
N ILE A 287 9.00 -10.25 27.24
CA ILE A 287 7.71 -10.55 26.64
C ILE A 287 7.09 -9.24 26.17
N GLY A 288 6.56 -9.22 24.95
CA GLY A 288 6.00 -8.02 24.36
C GLY A 288 4.78 -8.28 23.50
N VAL A 289 3.97 -7.25 23.35
CA VAL A 289 2.82 -7.19 22.45
C VAL A 289 3.01 -6.01 21.51
N ASN A 290 2.87 -6.26 20.21
CA ASN A 290 2.96 -5.23 19.19
C ASN A 290 1.65 -5.20 18.40
N TRP A 291 1.11 -4.00 18.25
CA TRP A 291 -0.03 -3.71 17.41
C TRP A 291 0.45 -2.91 16.19
N SER A 292 0.02 -3.30 15.00
CA SER A 292 0.29 -2.53 13.79
C SER A 292 -0.97 -2.34 12.95
N ARG A 293 -1.06 -1.17 12.30
CA ARG A 293 -2.13 -0.87 11.37
C ARG A 293 -1.61 -0.16 10.14
N ALA A 294 -1.59 -0.89 9.03
CA ALA A 294 -1.27 -0.36 7.71
C ALA A 294 -2.54 0.08 6.98
N THR A 295 -2.43 1.18 6.24
CA THR A 295 -3.44 1.71 5.34
C THR A 295 -2.77 2.04 4.01
N PHE A 296 -3.39 1.57 2.94
CA PHE A 296 -2.99 1.85 1.56
C PHE A 296 -4.15 2.60 0.88
N ASP A 297 -3.90 3.80 0.38
CA ASP A 297 -4.94 4.66 -0.19
C ASP A 297 -4.56 5.12 -1.59
N ALA A 298 -5.39 4.77 -2.58
CA ALA A 298 -5.19 5.14 -3.98
C ALA A 298 -6.10 6.30 -4.43
N ASP A 299 -6.64 7.10 -3.50
CA ASP A 299 -7.56 8.22 -3.79
C ASP A 299 -8.78 7.80 -4.64
N THR A 300 -9.24 6.55 -4.47
CA THR A 300 -10.33 5.95 -5.26
C THR A 300 -10.13 6.17 -6.77
N ILE A 301 -8.89 6.07 -7.26
CA ILE A 301 -8.59 6.34 -8.66
C ILE A 301 -9.27 5.31 -9.57
N ARG A 302 -9.90 5.81 -10.63
CA ARG A 302 -10.55 5.00 -11.65
C ARG A 302 -9.73 5.01 -12.93
N ILE A 303 -9.37 3.83 -13.39
CA ILE A 303 -8.53 3.63 -14.58
C ILE A 303 -9.41 2.93 -15.61
N ALA A 304 -9.54 3.52 -16.78
CA ALA A 304 -10.21 2.88 -17.90
C ALA A 304 -9.22 1.93 -18.59
N GLN A 305 -9.76 0.84 -19.13
CA GLN A 305 -9.02 -0.05 -20.00
C GLN A 305 -8.53 0.72 -21.25
N PRO A 306 -7.30 0.45 -21.75
CA PRO A 306 -6.84 1.00 -23.00
C PRO A 306 -7.74 0.62 -24.17
N LYS A 307 -8.14 1.59 -24.98
CA LYS A 307 -8.97 1.37 -26.18
C LYS A 307 -8.57 2.29 -27.32
N LEU A 308 -9.00 1.93 -28.53
CA LEU A 308 -8.79 2.74 -29.73
C LEU A 308 -9.69 3.99 -29.72
N ALA A 309 -9.22 5.07 -30.36
CA ALA A 309 -9.97 6.31 -30.48
C ALA A 309 -11.16 6.21 -31.45
N SER A 310 -11.11 5.25 -32.38
CA SER A 310 -12.18 4.94 -33.34
C SER A 310 -12.34 3.42 -33.46
N THR A 311 -13.49 2.98 -33.96
CA THR A 311 -13.74 1.57 -34.31
C THR A 311 -12.84 1.22 -35.49
N ILE A 312 -11.81 0.41 -35.26
CA ILE A 312 -10.91 -0.05 -36.31
C ILE A 312 -11.16 -1.55 -36.42
N LEU A 313 -11.80 -1.94 -37.53
CA LEU A 313 -12.28 -3.28 -37.87
C LEU A 313 -13.69 -3.55 -37.28
N ASN A 314 -14.64 -3.96 -38.14
CA ASN A 314 -15.99 -4.41 -37.77
C ASN A 314 -15.94 -5.76 -37.03
N LEU A 315 -15.03 -5.91 -36.08
CA LEU A 315 -14.77 -7.14 -35.36
C LEU A 315 -15.88 -7.36 -34.34
N THR A 316 -16.41 -8.58 -34.32
CA THR A 316 -17.30 -9.11 -33.29
C THR A 316 -16.56 -9.50 -32.00
N SER A 317 -15.36 -8.95 -31.76
CA SER A 317 -14.41 -9.54 -30.81
C SER A 317 -14.77 -9.25 -29.36
N TRP A 318 -14.61 -10.29 -28.53
CA TRP A 318 -14.79 -10.29 -27.08
C TRP A 318 -13.60 -9.65 -26.33
N ASN A 319 -12.62 -9.06 -27.04
CA ASN A 319 -11.48 -8.40 -26.42
C ASN A 319 -11.70 -6.88 -26.34
N PRO A 320 -11.96 -6.31 -25.15
CA PRO A 320 -12.27 -4.90 -24.99
C PRO A 320 -11.11 -3.94 -25.31
N THR A 321 -9.90 -4.42 -25.62
CA THR A 321 -8.81 -3.55 -26.11
C THR A 321 -9.06 -3.10 -27.55
N LEU A 322 -9.98 -3.77 -28.25
CA LEU A 322 -10.45 -3.44 -29.58
C LEU A 322 -11.86 -2.89 -29.46
N LEU A 323 -12.08 -1.66 -29.92
CA LEU A 323 -13.42 -1.08 -29.98
C LEU A 323 -14.18 -1.71 -31.16
N GLY A 324 -15.23 -2.49 -30.86
CA GLY A 324 -16.04 -3.20 -31.85
C GLY A 324 -17.45 -2.64 -31.97
N GLU A 325 -17.99 -2.68 -33.20
CA GLU A 325 -19.40 -2.42 -33.50
C GLU A 325 -19.87 -3.34 -34.65
N ALA A 326 -21.12 -3.78 -34.61
CA ALA A 326 -21.69 -4.55 -35.71
C ALA A 326 -22.32 -3.61 -36.76
N LYS A 327 -21.89 -3.70 -38.04
CA LYS A 327 -22.28 -2.70 -39.06
C LYS A 327 -23.65 -2.96 -39.72
N THR A 328 -24.14 -4.19 -39.72
CA THR A 328 -25.29 -4.66 -40.52
C THR A 328 -26.47 -5.17 -39.70
N VAL A 329 -26.49 -4.90 -38.39
CA VAL A 329 -27.56 -5.31 -37.48
C VAL A 329 -28.07 -4.11 -36.69
N THR A 330 -29.35 -4.14 -36.32
CA THR A 330 -29.93 -3.20 -35.35
C THR A 330 -29.28 -3.42 -33.98
N ASN A 331 -28.97 -2.34 -33.25
CA ASN A 331 -28.24 -2.35 -31.96
C ASN A 331 -26.77 -2.80 -32.08
N LYS A 332 -25.95 -1.97 -32.74
CA LYS A 332 -24.55 -2.26 -33.07
C LYS A 332 -23.65 -2.56 -31.88
N TYR A 333 -24.08 -2.14 -30.68
CA TYR A 333 -23.33 -2.22 -29.43
C TYR A 333 -23.92 -3.21 -28.41
N ALA A 334 -24.98 -3.96 -28.78
CA ALA A 334 -25.66 -4.88 -27.87
C ALA A 334 -24.73 -6.01 -27.38
N ASP A 335 -23.94 -6.59 -28.27
CA ASP A 335 -23.14 -7.79 -27.97
C ASP A 335 -21.72 -7.47 -27.47
N PHE A 336 -21.45 -6.20 -27.12
CA PHE A 336 -20.09 -5.70 -26.90
C PHE A 336 -19.93 -4.98 -25.58
N MET A 337 -18.79 -5.17 -24.95
CA MET A 337 -18.40 -4.40 -23.79
C MET A 337 -17.71 -3.10 -24.22
N GLN A 338 -18.35 -1.97 -23.95
CA GLN A 338 -17.94 -0.66 -24.47
C GLN A 338 -16.96 0.08 -23.57
N ILE A 339 -17.13 -0.07 -22.27
CA ILE A 339 -16.33 0.59 -21.25
C ILE A 339 -15.97 -0.47 -20.24
N VAL A 340 -14.69 -0.59 -19.95
CA VAL A 340 -14.19 -1.36 -18.80
C VAL A 340 -13.36 -0.41 -17.96
N SER A 341 -13.62 -0.39 -16.67
CA SER A 341 -12.84 0.42 -15.74
C SER A 341 -12.64 -0.29 -14.42
N ILE A 342 -11.53 0.01 -13.79
CA ILE A 342 -11.12 -0.54 -12.50
C ILE A 342 -10.98 0.61 -11.51
N GLN A 343 -11.42 0.41 -10.27
CA GLN A 343 -11.30 1.38 -9.19
C GLN A 343 -10.38 0.83 -8.11
N ILE A 344 -9.22 1.46 -7.95
CA ILE A 344 -8.28 1.07 -6.89
C ILE A 344 -8.78 1.71 -5.59
N ASN A 345 -9.27 0.84 -4.70
CA ASN A 345 -9.88 1.25 -3.45
C ASN A 345 -8.84 1.45 -2.34
N LYS A 346 -9.28 2.11 -1.27
CA LYS A 346 -8.55 2.11 0.00
C LYS A 346 -8.54 0.71 0.59
N MET A 347 -7.40 0.32 1.15
CA MET A 347 -7.19 -0.98 1.79
C MET A 347 -6.62 -0.78 3.18
N LYS A 348 -7.04 -1.60 4.14
CA LYS A 348 -6.57 -1.55 5.53
C LYS A 348 -6.16 -2.93 6.00
N SER A 349 -5.09 -3.01 6.78
CA SER A 349 -4.78 -4.24 7.51
C SER A 349 -5.92 -4.57 8.46
N ARG A 350 -6.17 -5.87 8.65
CA ARG A 350 -7.17 -6.32 9.63
C ARG A 350 -6.76 -5.85 11.03
N LYS A 351 -7.74 -5.59 11.89
CA LYS A 351 -7.50 -5.50 13.33
C LYS A 351 -7.07 -6.90 13.79
N SER A 352 -5.79 -7.10 14.03
CA SER A 352 -5.26 -8.25 14.79
C SER A 352 -5.58 -8.06 16.27
#